data_AF-A0A519ZDK0-F1
#
_entry.id   AF-A0A519ZDK0-F1
#
_cell.length_a   1.000
_cell.length_b   1.000
_cell.length_c   1.000
_cell.angle_alpha   90.00
_cell.angle_beta   90.00
_cell.angle_gamma   90.00
#
_symmetry.space_group_name_H-M   'P 1'
#
loop_
_entity.id
_entity.type
_entity.pdbx_description
1 polymer ?
#
loop_
_entity_poly.entity_id
_entity_poly.type
_entity_poly.pdbx_seq_one_letter_code
_entity_poly.pdbx_strand_id
1 'polypeptide(L)'
;MEDLSPLQAFRRVCNLRMLAGVYYFCLLYAISRALTWYGEGDGGLTDALFDLIRFSRQCLLTGISLLVMVGLAEAVLAGRRWKLPAALTVQAGAVAFGAALGTWLRYAVSSMGDPSNKVKPGWVISTISLWALLGGIAYALLLVGRAQRQGRDELTRLFREREALKTQQTEAQLSALNAQIEPHFLFNTLANVKRLYETQPERGRNMLVALIAYLRAALPGMRRHESTLADELELVRHYLAILQMRMGERL
;
A
#
# COMPACT_ATOMS: atom_id res chain seq x y z
N MET A 1 1.56 15.11 5.53
CA MET A 1 0.08 15.16 5.65
C MET A 1 -0.42 15.46 4.26
N GLU A 2 -1.22 14.56 3.66
CA GLU A 2 -1.89 14.87 2.38
C GLU A 2 -2.72 16.13 2.58
N ASP A 3 -2.54 17.14 1.72
CA ASP A 3 -3.37 18.35 1.70
C ASP A 3 -4.76 17.98 1.13
N LEU A 4 -5.56 17.31 1.95
CA LEU A 4 -6.93 16.96 1.64
C LEU A 4 -7.81 18.19 1.79
N SER A 5 -8.65 18.44 0.80
CA SER A 5 -9.72 19.43 0.98
C SER A 5 -10.64 19.01 2.15
N PRO A 6 -11.26 19.97 2.87
CA PRO A 6 -12.18 19.65 3.97
C PRO A 6 -13.28 18.65 3.59
N LEU A 7 -13.79 18.75 2.35
CA LEU A 7 -14.79 17.82 1.82
C LEU A 7 -14.25 16.39 1.63
N GLN A 8 -13.01 16.24 1.18
CA GLN A 8 -12.37 14.93 1.04
C GLN A 8 -12.09 14.30 2.41
N ALA A 9 -11.67 15.10 3.40
CA ALA A 9 -11.49 14.63 4.77
C ALA A 9 -12.82 14.15 5.38
N PHE A 10 -13.91 14.91 5.19
CA PHE A 10 -15.25 14.50 5.58
C PHE A 10 -15.67 13.17 4.93
N ARG A 11 -15.57 13.07 3.59
CA ARG A 11 -15.96 11.86 2.83
C ARG A 11 -15.09 10.65 3.17
N ARG A 12 -13.83 10.86 3.57
CA ARG A 12 -12.93 9.79 4.00
C ARG A 12 -13.46 9.10 5.27
N VAL A 13 -14.07 9.85 6.18
CA VAL A 13 -14.72 9.32 7.39
C VAL A 13 -16.13 8.82 7.07
N CYS A 14 -16.95 9.66 6.44
CA CYS A 14 -18.33 9.35 6.05
C CYS A 14 -18.38 8.58 4.73
N ASN A 15 -17.72 7.41 4.69
CA ASN A 15 -17.74 6.51 3.53
C ASN A 15 -18.72 5.35 3.75
N LEU A 16 -19.06 4.65 2.66
CA LEU A 16 -20.03 3.54 2.69
C LEU A 16 -19.63 2.41 3.64
N ARG A 17 -18.32 2.13 3.78
CA ARG A 17 -17.82 1.08 4.70
C ARG A 17 -18.04 1.45 6.15
N MET A 18 -17.84 2.72 6.51
CA MET A 18 -18.10 3.22 7.85
C MET A 18 -19.58 3.25 8.17
N LEU A 19 -20.40 3.69 7.22
CA LEU A 19 -21.85 3.72 7.39
C LEU A 19 -22.41 2.30 7.54
N ALA A 20 -21.92 1.34 6.75
CA ALA A 20 -22.23 -0.07 6.91
C ALA A 20 -21.75 -0.61 8.27
N GLY A 21 -20.53 -0.27 8.70
CA GLY A 21 -19.99 -0.67 9.99
C GLY A 21 -20.84 -0.17 11.17
N VAL A 22 -21.24 1.10 11.16
CA VAL A 22 -22.18 1.67 12.13
C VAL A 22 -23.51 0.94 12.10
N TYR A 23 -24.05 0.66 10.91
CA TYR A 23 -25.31 -0.07 10.74
C TYR A 23 -25.26 -1.46 11.36
N TYR A 24 -24.26 -2.28 11.01
CA TYR A 24 -24.12 -3.62 11.55
C TYR A 24 -23.86 -3.63 13.06
N PHE A 25 -23.06 -2.68 13.56
CA PHE A 25 -22.85 -2.53 15.01
C PHE A 25 -24.17 -2.21 15.73
N CYS A 26 -24.95 -1.26 15.22
CA CYS A 26 -26.24 -0.89 15.79
C CYS A 26 -27.23 -2.06 15.76
N LEU A 27 -27.26 -2.81 14.66
CA LEU A 27 -28.11 -3.99 14.50
C LEU A 27 -27.74 -5.08 15.51
N LEU A 28 -26.45 -5.39 15.63
CA LEU A 28 -25.96 -6.42 16.57
C LEU A 28 -26.21 -6.02 18.03
N TYR A 29 -26.01 -4.75 18.37
CA TYR A 29 -26.33 -4.22 19.70
C TYR A 29 -27.84 -4.28 19.99
N ALA A 30 -28.68 -3.98 18.99
CA ALA A 30 -30.13 -4.09 19.12
C ALA A 30 -30.60 -5.54 19.31
N ILE A 31 -30.04 -6.49 18.55
CA ILE A 31 -30.31 -7.92 18.69
C ILE A 31 -29.90 -8.41 20.08
N SER A 32 -28.71 -8.04 20.55
CA SER A 32 -28.22 -8.39 21.89
C SER A 32 -29.19 -7.92 22.98
N ARG A 33 -29.70 -6.70 22.87
CA ARG A 33 -30.70 -6.15 23.82
C ARG A 33 -32.06 -6.84 23.72
N ALA A 34 -32.54 -7.12 22.51
CA ALA A 34 -33.80 -7.82 22.30
C ALA A 34 -33.77 -9.24 22.91
N LEU A 35 -32.64 -9.96 22.75
CA LEU A 35 -32.42 -11.27 23.36
C LEU A 35 -32.46 -11.22 24.88
N THR A 36 -31.86 -10.20 25.51
CA THR A 36 -31.87 -10.07 26.98
C THR A 36 -33.28 -9.84 27.53
N TRP A 37 -34.12 -9.07 26.86
CA TRP A 37 -35.50 -8.80 27.31
C TRP A 37 -36.48 -9.93 26.98
N TYR A 38 -36.25 -10.66 25.89
CA TYR A 38 -37.06 -11.84 25.56
C TYR A 38 -36.99 -12.93 26.65
N GLY A 39 -35.87 -13.03 27.37
CA GLY A 39 -35.72 -13.97 28.49
C GLY A 39 -36.41 -13.55 29.79
N GLU A 40 -36.79 -12.27 29.93
CA GLU A 40 -37.33 -11.70 31.17
C GLU A 40 -38.82 -11.29 31.08
N GLY A 41 -39.39 -11.23 29.87
CA GLY A 41 -40.73 -10.66 29.64
C GLY A 41 -41.81 -11.68 29.25
N ASP A 42 -43.06 -11.41 29.68
CA ASP A 42 -44.28 -12.13 29.27
C ASP A 42 -44.72 -11.87 27.82
N GLY A 43 -43.92 -11.15 27.03
CA GLY A 43 -44.26 -10.69 25.67
C GLY A 43 -43.93 -11.71 24.58
N GLY A 44 -44.79 -11.81 23.56
CA GLY A 44 -44.60 -12.73 22.43
C GLY A 44 -43.52 -12.29 21.43
N LEU A 45 -43.27 -13.12 20.41
CA LEU A 45 -42.33 -12.84 19.30
C LEU A 45 -42.60 -11.50 18.60
N THR A 46 -43.86 -11.09 18.49
CA THR A 46 -44.26 -9.83 17.85
C THR A 46 -43.74 -8.61 18.59
N ASP A 47 -43.83 -8.61 19.92
CA ASP A 47 -43.37 -7.50 20.77
C ASP A 47 -41.86 -7.37 20.72
N ALA A 48 -41.16 -8.51 20.74
CA ALA A 48 -39.71 -8.56 20.57
C ALA A 48 -39.25 -7.99 19.21
N LEU A 49 -39.98 -8.26 18.13
CA LEU A 49 -39.69 -7.70 16.81
C LEU A 49 -39.94 -6.18 16.76
N PHE A 50 -41.02 -5.69 17.36
CA PHE A 50 -41.27 -4.24 17.44
C PHE A 50 -40.21 -3.52 18.27
N ASP A 51 -39.78 -4.09 19.39
CA ASP A 51 -38.70 -3.55 20.20
C ASP A 51 -37.37 -3.56 19.48
N LEU A 52 -37.07 -4.61 18.72
CA LEU A 52 -35.86 -4.68 17.88
C LEU A 52 -35.84 -3.56 16.83
N ILE A 53 -36.95 -3.33 16.13
CA ILE A 53 -37.06 -2.26 15.12
C ILE A 53 -36.95 -0.88 15.78
N ARG A 54 -37.65 -0.67 16.89
CA ARG A 54 -37.63 0.60 17.63
C ARG A 54 -36.23 0.92 18.13
N PHE A 55 -35.55 -0.07 18.72
CA PHE A 55 -34.23 0.09 19.30
C PHE A 55 -33.14 0.24 18.23
N SER A 56 -33.18 -0.55 17.14
CA SER A 56 -32.24 -0.41 16.02
C SER A 56 -32.31 0.98 15.39
N ARG A 57 -33.51 1.53 15.16
CA ARG A 57 -33.69 2.91 14.71
C ARG A 57 -33.05 3.93 15.66
N GLN A 58 -33.28 3.78 16.96
CA GLN A 58 -32.74 4.67 17.98
C GLN A 58 -31.20 4.61 18.05
N CYS A 59 -30.62 3.42 17.93
CA CYS A 59 -29.16 3.24 17.90
C CYS A 59 -28.52 3.78 16.62
N LEU A 60 -29.20 3.66 15.48
CA LEU A 60 -28.73 4.23 14.22
C LEU A 60 -28.65 5.77 14.29
N LEU A 61 -29.62 6.43 14.92
CA LEU A 61 -29.59 7.88 15.12
C LEU A 61 -28.34 8.31 15.90
N THR A 62 -28.03 7.63 17.01
CA THR A 62 -26.81 7.91 17.80
C THR A 62 -25.56 7.63 16.99
N GLY A 63 -25.48 6.48 16.31
CA GLY A 63 -24.31 6.10 15.51
C GLY A 63 -24.03 7.07 14.34
N ILE A 64 -25.07 7.49 13.63
CA ILE A 64 -24.95 8.44 12.51
C ILE A 64 -24.56 9.83 13.04
N SER A 65 -25.17 10.30 14.13
CA SER A 65 -24.81 11.59 14.72
C SER A 65 -23.32 11.65 15.12
N LEU A 66 -22.81 10.56 15.69
CA LEU A 66 -21.41 10.43 16.06
C LEU A 66 -20.51 10.39 14.82
N LEU A 67 -20.88 9.63 13.79
CA LEU A 67 -20.12 9.56 12.54
C LEU A 67 -20.04 10.93 11.84
N VAL A 68 -21.15 11.67 11.78
CA VAL A 68 -21.20 13.01 11.19
C VAL A 68 -20.33 13.99 11.98
N MET A 69 -20.41 13.99 13.32
CA MET A 69 -19.59 14.87 14.15
C MET A 69 -18.10 14.58 14.02
N VAL A 70 -17.71 13.29 13.99
CA VAL A 70 -16.33 12.86 13.72
C VAL A 70 -15.88 13.32 12.33
N GLY A 71 -16.74 13.21 11.31
CA GLY A 71 -16.44 13.68 9.95
C GLY A 71 -16.27 15.19 9.86
N LEU A 72 -17.11 15.97 10.54
CA LEU A 72 -17.01 17.43 10.59
C LEU A 72 -15.73 17.88 11.31
N ALA A 73 -15.38 17.24 12.42
CA ALA A 73 -14.12 17.50 13.12
C ALA A 73 -12.92 17.28 12.20
N GLU A 74 -12.92 16.18 11.45
CA GLU A 74 -11.86 15.89 10.47
C GLU A 74 -11.81 16.90 9.32
N ALA A 75 -12.96 17.40 8.85
CA ALA A 75 -13.00 18.48 7.87
C ALA A 75 -12.36 19.78 8.40
N VAL A 76 -12.61 20.13 9.67
CA VAL A 76 -12.00 21.29 10.34
C VAL A 76 -10.50 21.09 10.54
N LEU A 77 -10.09 19.87 10.90
CA LEU A 77 -8.68 19.52 11.11
C LEU A 77 -7.88 19.50 9.80
N ALA A 78 -8.52 19.17 8.67
CA ALA A 78 -7.88 19.19 7.36
C ALA A 78 -7.60 20.62 6.84
N GLY A 79 -8.41 21.61 7.24
CA GLY A 79 -8.26 23.00 6.78
C GLY A 79 -7.12 23.79 7.41
N ARG A 80 -6.41 23.25 8.42
CA ARG A 80 -5.33 23.97 9.14
C ARG A 80 -4.28 23.00 9.66
N ARG A 81 -3.02 23.43 9.82
CA ARG A 81 -1.98 22.60 10.44
C ARG A 81 -2.13 22.57 11.95
N TRP A 82 -2.94 21.65 12.47
CA TRP A 82 -3.11 21.42 13.90
C TRP A 82 -1.97 20.59 14.47
N LYS A 83 -1.48 20.94 15.67
CA LYS A 83 -0.61 20.04 16.45
C LYS A 83 -1.43 18.84 16.93
N LEU A 84 -0.80 17.66 17.02
CA LEU A 84 -1.45 16.42 17.46
C LEU A 84 -2.33 16.56 18.73
N PRO A 85 -1.89 17.19 19.84
CA PRO A 85 -2.74 17.32 21.02
C PRO A 85 -4.00 18.15 20.76
N ALA A 86 -3.90 19.22 19.96
CA ALA A 86 -5.05 20.06 19.64
C ALA A 86 -6.03 19.36 18.68
N ALA A 87 -5.52 18.50 17.79
CA ALA A 87 -6.38 17.65 16.96
C ALA A 87 -7.14 16.62 17.80
N LEU A 88 -6.48 16.01 18.80
CA LEU A 88 -7.11 15.06 19.72
C LEU A 88 -8.19 15.71 20.58
N THR A 89 -7.98 16.94 21.07
CA THR A 89 -9.00 17.64 21.86
C THR A 89 -10.23 18.03 21.04
N VAL A 90 -10.05 18.51 19.81
CA VAL A 90 -11.16 18.78 18.87
C VAL A 90 -11.95 17.50 18.61
N GLN A 91 -11.27 16.38 18.39
CA GLN A 91 -11.94 15.11 18.15
C GLN A 91 -12.68 14.60 19.40
N ALA A 92 -12.05 14.67 20.57
CA ALA A 92 -12.68 14.25 21.82
C ALA A 92 -13.97 15.07 22.08
N GLY A 93 -13.92 16.38 21.82
CA GLY A 93 -15.09 17.25 21.85
C GLY A 93 -16.16 16.84 20.85
N ALA A 94 -15.80 16.51 19.62
CA ALA A 94 -16.73 16.06 18.59
C ALA A 94 -17.40 14.72 18.92
N VAL A 95 -16.65 13.77 19.51
CA VAL A 95 -17.18 12.48 19.98
C VAL A 95 -18.18 12.71 21.13
N ALA A 96 -17.81 13.53 22.13
CA ALA A 96 -18.69 13.85 23.24
C ALA A 96 -19.98 14.56 22.78
N PHE A 97 -19.84 15.54 21.88
CA PHE A 97 -20.98 16.26 21.32
C PHE A 97 -21.86 15.36 20.45
N GLY A 98 -21.27 14.50 19.62
CA GLY A 98 -22.00 13.51 18.83
C GLY A 98 -22.81 12.55 19.70
N ALA A 99 -22.21 12.03 20.78
CA ALA A 99 -22.91 11.16 21.73
C ALA A 99 -24.06 11.89 22.45
N ALA A 100 -23.86 13.15 22.86
CA ALA A 100 -24.89 13.96 23.49
C ALA A 100 -26.04 14.29 22.52
N LEU A 101 -25.72 14.74 21.30
CA LEU A 101 -26.69 15.08 20.26
C LEU A 101 -27.50 13.85 19.84
N GLY A 102 -26.85 12.70 19.66
CA GLY A 102 -27.53 11.44 19.37
C GLY A 102 -28.48 11.01 20.47
N THR A 103 -28.06 11.13 21.73
CA THR A 103 -28.89 10.79 22.90
C THR A 103 -30.10 11.72 23.00
N TRP A 104 -29.91 13.01 22.72
CA TRP A 104 -31.00 13.99 22.64
C TRP A 104 -31.97 13.69 21.49
N LEU A 105 -31.47 13.41 20.28
CA LEU A 105 -32.28 12.99 19.13
C LEU A 105 -33.11 11.74 19.44
N ARG A 106 -32.48 10.75 20.09
CA ARG A 106 -33.15 9.52 20.53
C ARG A 106 -34.32 9.83 21.47
N TYR A 107 -34.10 10.72 22.44
CA TYR A 107 -35.16 11.15 23.35
C TYR A 107 -36.28 11.90 22.61
N ALA A 108 -35.93 12.88 21.77
CA ALA A 108 -36.90 13.66 21.00
C ALA A 108 -37.81 12.75 20.16
N VAL A 109 -37.24 11.78 19.43
CA VAL A 109 -38.00 10.80 18.62
C VAL A 109 -38.85 9.88 19.49
N SER A 110 -38.38 9.51 20.70
CA SER A 110 -39.17 8.69 21.62
C SER A 110 -40.34 9.47 22.24
N SER A 111 -40.15 10.75 22.55
CA SER A 111 -41.16 11.60 23.18
C SER A 111 -42.33 11.95 22.26
N MET A 112 -42.15 11.84 20.94
CA MET A 112 -43.23 11.97 19.96
C MET A 112 -44.27 10.84 20.06
N GLY A 113 -43.87 9.65 20.52
CA GLY A 113 -44.76 8.51 20.67
C GLY A 113 -45.42 8.41 22.05
N ASP A 114 -44.78 8.94 23.09
CA ASP A 114 -45.31 8.98 24.46
C ASP A 114 -44.81 10.26 25.17
N PRO A 115 -45.63 11.33 25.18
CA PRO A 115 -45.27 12.62 25.79
C PRO A 115 -45.08 12.57 27.32
N SER A 116 -45.56 11.51 27.98
CA SER A 116 -45.48 11.36 29.44
C SER A 116 -44.13 10.78 29.92
N ASN A 117 -43.29 10.32 28.99
CA ASN A 117 -42.05 9.62 29.29
C ASN A 117 -40.99 10.56 29.89
N LYS A 118 -40.75 10.42 31.19
CA LYS A 118 -39.72 11.17 31.92
C LYS A 118 -38.35 10.54 31.71
N VAL A 119 -37.40 11.36 31.24
CA VAL A 119 -36.01 10.93 31.09
C VAL A 119 -35.39 10.67 32.45
N LYS A 120 -34.86 9.47 32.64
CA LYS A 120 -34.06 9.13 33.81
C LYS A 120 -32.62 9.67 33.61
N PRO A 121 -32.08 10.51 34.51
CA PRO A 121 -30.72 11.05 34.36
C PRO A 121 -29.65 9.95 34.21
N GLY A 122 -29.79 8.85 34.94
CA GLY A 122 -28.87 7.71 34.83
C GLY A 122 -28.85 7.06 33.43
N TRP A 123 -29.99 7.04 32.72
CA TRP A 123 -30.07 6.53 31.35
C TRP A 123 -29.34 7.44 30.36
N VAL A 124 -29.46 8.77 30.53
CA VAL A 124 -28.75 9.74 29.69
C VAL A 124 -27.24 9.62 29.87
N ILE A 125 -26.79 9.62 31.13
CA ILE A 125 -25.35 9.59 31.45
C ILE A 125 -24.72 8.27 30.97
N SER A 126 -25.39 7.13 31.18
CA SER A 126 -24.90 5.82 30.72
C SER A 126 -24.88 5.72 29.20
N THR A 127 -25.90 6.25 28.51
CA THR A 127 -25.95 6.25 27.03
C THR A 127 -24.85 7.12 26.45
N ILE A 128 -24.69 8.36 26.93
CA ILE A 128 -23.63 9.26 26.45
C ILE A 128 -22.26 8.65 26.72
N SER A 129 -22.03 8.13 27.93
CA SER A 129 -20.74 7.51 28.30
C SER A 129 -20.40 6.31 27.41
N LEU A 130 -21.38 5.43 27.15
CA LEU A 130 -21.20 4.26 26.29
C LEU A 130 -20.83 4.68 24.86
N TRP A 131 -21.59 5.59 24.26
CA TRP A 131 -21.35 6.03 22.88
C TRP A 131 -20.09 6.88 22.74
N ALA A 132 -19.74 7.67 23.76
CA ALA A 132 -18.48 8.39 23.79
C ALA A 132 -17.27 7.44 23.88
N LEU A 133 -17.35 6.39 24.71
CA LEU A 133 -16.32 5.36 24.81
C LEU A 133 -16.15 4.62 23.49
N LEU A 134 -17.24 4.12 22.91
CA LEU A 134 -17.22 3.40 21.63
C LEU A 134 -16.73 4.29 20.48
N GLY A 135 -17.19 5.53 20.41
CA GLY A 135 -16.74 6.51 19.42
C GLY A 135 -15.25 6.83 19.57
N GLY A 136 -14.76 6.97 20.80
CA GLY A 136 -13.34 7.17 21.09
C GLY A 136 -12.48 5.99 20.65
N ILE A 137 -12.89 4.76 20.97
CA ILE A 137 -12.21 3.53 20.53
C ILE A 137 -12.21 3.43 19.01
N ALA A 138 -13.36 3.63 18.35
CA ALA A 138 -13.47 3.58 16.90
C ALA A 138 -12.54 4.61 16.22
N TYR A 139 -12.45 5.82 16.78
CA TYR A 139 -11.53 6.85 16.30
C TYR A 139 -10.05 6.47 16.54
N ALA A 140 -9.72 5.90 17.70
CA ALA A 140 -8.35 5.43 17.97
C ALA A 140 -7.92 4.34 16.98
N LEU A 141 -8.80 3.38 16.68
CA LEU A 141 -8.56 2.35 15.66
C LEU A 141 -8.37 2.96 14.26
N LEU A 142 -9.10 4.03 13.94
CA LEU A 142 -8.90 4.78 12.70
C LEU A 142 -7.52 5.43 12.63
N LEU A 143 -7.06 6.06 13.70
CA LEU A 143 -5.73 6.67 13.76
C LEU A 143 -4.63 5.62 13.60
N VAL A 144 -4.71 4.51 14.33
CA VAL A 144 -3.74 3.41 14.24
C VAL A 144 -3.76 2.81 12.84
N GLY A 145 -4.94 2.56 12.27
CA GLY A 145 -5.08 2.04 10.92
C GLY A 145 -4.50 2.96 9.86
N ARG A 146 -4.58 4.29 10.04
CA ARG A 146 -3.94 5.28 9.15
C ARG A 146 -2.43 5.23 9.26
N ALA A 147 -1.89 5.23 10.48
CA ALA A 147 -0.45 5.14 10.71
C ALA A 147 0.15 3.86 10.10
N GLN A 148 -0.56 2.73 10.23
CA GLN A 148 -0.14 1.46 9.63
C GLN A 148 -0.16 1.48 8.09
N ARG A 149 -1.18 2.09 7.47
CA ARG A 149 -1.23 2.21 6.00
C ARG A 149 -0.06 3.04 5.47
N GLN A 150 0.21 4.18 6.09
CA GLN A 150 1.34 5.03 5.72
C GLN A 150 2.68 4.29 5.84
N GLY A 151 2.88 3.52 6.91
CA GLY A 151 4.09 2.72 7.08
C GLY A 151 4.25 1.62 6.01
N ARG A 152 3.15 0.97 5.60
CA ARG A 152 3.16 -0.06 4.55
C ARG A 152 3.47 0.51 3.18
N ASP A 153 2.92 1.68 2.86
CA ASP A 153 3.14 2.33 1.58
C ASP A 153 4.62 2.76 1.44
N GLU A 154 5.21 3.27 2.52
CA GLU A 154 6.63 3.64 2.55
C GLU A 154 7.54 2.41 2.42
N LEU A 155 7.25 1.33 3.15
CA LEU A 155 7.99 0.06 3.00
C LEU A 155 7.94 -0.45 1.55
N THR A 156 6.75 -0.43 0.94
CA THR A 156 6.57 -0.88 -0.45
C THR A 156 7.39 -0.02 -1.42
N ARG A 157 7.45 1.29 -1.20
CA ARG A 157 8.27 2.21 -1.99
C ARG A 157 9.75 1.90 -1.87
N LEU A 158 10.25 1.71 -0.65
CA LEU A 158 11.65 1.37 -0.38
C LEU A 158 12.04 0.02 -1.01
N PHE A 159 11.16 -0.99 -0.98
CA PHE A 159 11.39 -2.27 -1.65
C PHE A 159 11.56 -2.10 -3.16
N ARG A 160 10.69 -1.32 -3.81
CA ARG A 160 10.78 -1.04 -5.25
C ARG A 160 12.06 -0.30 -5.63
N GLU A 161 12.44 0.69 -4.84
CA GLU A 161 13.68 1.45 -5.06
C GLU A 161 14.92 0.55 -4.92
N ARG A 162 14.94 -0.31 -3.91
CA ARG A 162 16.00 -1.29 -3.72
C ARG A 162 16.10 -2.27 -4.89
N GLU A 163 14.99 -2.77 -5.39
CA GLU A 163 14.97 -3.66 -6.56
C GLU A 163 15.51 -2.97 -7.81
N ALA A 164 15.10 -1.73 -8.08
CA ALA A 164 15.62 -0.95 -9.21
C ALA A 164 17.14 -0.74 -9.11
N LEU A 165 17.65 -0.38 -7.92
CA LEU A 165 19.09 -0.22 -7.68
C LEU A 165 19.86 -1.53 -7.86
N LYS A 166 19.30 -2.67 -7.42
CA LYS A 166 19.92 -3.97 -7.65
C LYS A 166 20.02 -4.31 -9.13
N THR A 167 18.96 -4.07 -9.90
CA THR A 167 18.99 -4.30 -11.36
C THR A 167 20.06 -3.45 -12.02
N GLN A 168 20.11 -2.15 -11.70
CA GLN A 168 21.16 -1.25 -12.21
C GLN A 168 22.57 -1.70 -11.81
N GLN A 169 22.75 -2.17 -10.58
CA GLN A 169 24.04 -2.70 -10.13
C GLN A 169 24.44 -3.94 -10.92
N THR A 170 23.51 -4.86 -11.15
CA THR A 170 23.75 -6.06 -11.97
C THR A 170 24.08 -5.70 -13.41
N GLU A 171 23.35 -4.78 -14.03
CA GLU A 171 23.64 -4.28 -15.38
C GLU A 171 25.02 -3.63 -15.47
N ALA A 172 25.40 -2.80 -14.49
CA ALA A 172 26.72 -2.18 -14.43
C ALA A 172 27.84 -3.22 -14.26
N GLN A 173 27.62 -4.27 -13.46
CA GLN A 173 28.57 -5.37 -13.31
C GLN A 173 28.71 -6.18 -14.59
N LEU A 174 27.61 -6.47 -15.29
CA LEU A 174 27.63 -7.15 -16.58
C LEU A 174 28.37 -6.31 -17.64
N SER A 175 28.10 -5.01 -17.69
CA SER A 175 28.79 -4.07 -18.59
C SER A 175 30.31 -4.04 -18.31
N ALA A 176 30.70 -3.96 -17.03
CA ALA A 176 32.10 -3.95 -16.64
C ALA A 176 32.82 -5.28 -16.91
N LEU A 177 32.12 -6.41 -16.74
CA LEU A 177 32.66 -7.74 -17.07
C LEU A 177 32.88 -7.88 -18.57
N ASN A 178 31.92 -7.42 -19.39
CA ASN A 178 32.05 -7.44 -20.84
C ASN A 178 33.25 -6.59 -21.30
N ALA A 179 33.45 -5.42 -20.70
CA ALA A 179 34.56 -4.52 -21.02
C ALA A 179 35.97 -5.08 -20.71
N GLN A 180 36.11 -6.02 -19.77
CA GLN A 180 37.42 -6.55 -19.37
C GLN A 180 37.94 -7.69 -20.27
N ILE A 181 37.06 -8.47 -20.88
CA ILE A 181 37.46 -9.66 -21.67
C ILE A 181 38.06 -9.27 -23.03
N GLU A 182 37.64 -8.14 -23.59
CA GLU A 182 37.98 -7.73 -24.95
C GLU A 182 39.44 -7.24 -25.16
N PRO A 183 40.03 -6.35 -24.31
CA PRO A 183 41.33 -5.75 -24.62
C PRO A 183 42.50 -6.74 -24.50
N HIS A 184 42.50 -7.55 -23.45
CA HIS A 184 43.60 -8.49 -23.20
C HIS A 184 43.65 -9.61 -24.24
N PHE A 185 42.49 -10.10 -24.68
CA PHE A 185 42.41 -11.07 -25.77
C PHE A 185 42.96 -10.48 -27.08
N LEU A 186 42.59 -9.25 -27.41
CA LEU A 186 43.06 -8.52 -28.59
C LEU A 186 44.58 -8.36 -28.62
N PHE A 187 45.19 -7.85 -27.54
CA PHE A 187 46.64 -7.65 -27.49
C PHE A 187 47.41 -8.97 -27.57
N ASN A 188 46.96 -10.01 -26.88
CA ASN A 188 47.59 -11.33 -26.97
C ASN A 188 47.46 -11.95 -28.36
N THR A 189 46.31 -11.77 -29.00
CA THR A 189 46.07 -12.28 -30.35
C THR A 189 46.94 -11.57 -31.37
N LEU A 190 47.06 -10.23 -31.30
CA LEU A 190 47.96 -9.43 -32.14
C LEU A 190 49.44 -9.82 -31.94
N ALA A 191 49.86 -10.01 -30.68
CA ALA A 191 51.22 -10.47 -30.37
C ALA A 191 51.49 -11.86 -30.96
N ASN A 192 50.49 -12.76 -30.97
CA ASN A 192 50.62 -14.07 -31.58
C ASN A 192 50.65 -14.00 -33.12
N VAL A 193 49.81 -13.16 -33.72
CA VAL A 193 49.84 -12.88 -35.18
C VAL A 193 51.23 -12.40 -35.59
N LYS A 194 51.82 -11.43 -34.85
CA LYS A 194 53.18 -10.95 -35.12
C LYS A 194 54.21 -12.08 -35.11
N ARG A 195 54.18 -12.91 -34.08
CA ARG A 195 55.10 -14.06 -33.93
C ARG A 195 54.90 -15.12 -35.02
N LEU A 196 53.66 -15.36 -35.44
CA LEU A 196 53.34 -16.25 -36.54
C LEU A 196 53.79 -15.68 -37.89
N TYR A 197 53.74 -14.37 -38.11
CA TYR A 197 54.32 -13.78 -39.32
C TYR A 197 55.83 -13.97 -39.42
N GLU A 198 56.53 -13.97 -38.28
CA GLU A 198 57.99 -14.20 -38.21
C GLU A 198 58.36 -15.68 -38.42
N THR A 199 57.47 -16.63 -38.09
CA THR A 199 57.79 -18.07 -38.08
C THR A 199 57.05 -18.88 -39.16
N GLN A 200 55.76 -18.60 -39.38
CA GLN A 200 54.83 -19.30 -40.27
C GLN A 200 53.85 -18.29 -40.92
N PRO A 201 54.28 -17.57 -41.97
CA PRO A 201 53.54 -16.42 -42.52
C PRO A 201 52.09 -16.72 -42.92
N GLU A 202 51.83 -17.89 -43.50
CA GLU A 202 50.48 -18.32 -43.88
C GLU A 202 49.56 -18.50 -42.66
N ARG A 203 50.07 -19.05 -41.55
CA ARG A 203 49.29 -19.15 -40.31
C ARG A 203 49.05 -17.78 -39.67
N GLY A 204 50.04 -16.88 -39.74
CA GLY A 204 49.89 -15.48 -39.29
C GLY A 204 48.79 -14.74 -40.06
N ARG A 205 48.76 -14.90 -41.39
CA ARG A 205 47.72 -14.33 -42.27
C ARG A 205 46.34 -14.88 -41.92
N ASN A 206 46.20 -16.19 -41.72
CA ASN A 206 44.93 -16.81 -41.36
C ASN A 206 44.42 -16.36 -39.98
N MET A 207 45.31 -16.24 -39.00
CA MET A 207 44.96 -15.74 -37.66
C MET A 207 44.57 -14.25 -37.68
N LEU A 208 45.21 -13.45 -38.52
CA LEU A 208 44.83 -12.05 -38.73
C LEU A 208 43.44 -11.92 -39.37
N VAL A 209 43.12 -12.74 -40.38
CA VAL A 209 41.79 -12.77 -41.00
C VAL A 209 40.71 -13.17 -39.98
N ALA A 210 40.99 -14.18 -39.15
CA ALA A 210 40.08 -14.60 -38.09
C ALA A 210 39.85 -13.49 -37.04
N LEU A 211 40.92 -12.78 -36.66
CA LEU A 211 40.83 -11.61 -35.76
C LEU A 211 39.99 -10.47 -36.37
N ILE A 212 40.16 -10.18 -37.67
CA ILE A 212 39.36 -9.16 -38.36
C ILE A 212 37.87 -9.57 -38.40
N ALA A 213 37.58 -10.85 -38.63
CA ALA A 213 36.20 -11.36 -38.61
C ALA A 213 35.57 -11.25 -37.21
N TYR A 214 36.31 -11.62 -36.17
CA TYR A 214 35.90 -11.44 -34.77
C TYR A 214 35.59 -9.96 -34.45
N LEU A 215 36.48 -9.04 -34.82
CA LEU A 215 36.29 -7.60 -34.59
C LEU A 215 35.08 -7.03 -35.33
N ARG A 216 34.84 -7.48 -36.57
CA ARG A 216 33.63 -7.08 -37.33
C ARG A 216 32.35 -7.55 -36.67
N ALA A 217 32.36 -8.72 -36.03
CA ALA A 217 31.21 -9.24 -35.28
C ALA A 217 31.05 -8.57 -33.90
N ALA A 218 32.15 -8.18 -33.24
CA ALA A 218 32.15 -7.55 -31.92
C ALA A 218 31.75 -6.06 -31.94
N LEU A 219 32.21 -5.31 -32.94
CA LEU A 219 32.02 -3.84 -33.05
C LEU A 219 30.55 -3.37 -33.06
N PRO A 220 29.61 -4.06 -33.74
CA PRO A 220 28.19 -3.74 -33.67
C PRO A 220 27.62 -3.88 -32.24
N GLY A 221 28.03 -4.92 -31.51
CA GLY A 221 27.62 -5.20 -30.13
C GLY A 221 28.15 -4.18 -29.11
N MET A 222 29.34 -3.61 -29.33
CA MET A 222 29.85 -2.52 -28.50
C MET A 222 29.08 -1.20 -28.67
N ARG A 223 28.44 -0.98 -29.83
CA ARG A 223 27.71 0.26 -30.14
C ARG A 223 26.21 0.18 -29.83
N ARG A 224 25.67 -1.00 -29.59
CA ARG A 224 24.25 -1.25 -29.29
C ARG A 224 24.11 -1.80 -27.86
N HIS A 225 23.07 -1.40 -27.14
CA HIS A 225 22.76 -1.94 -25.81
C HIS A 225 22.04 -3.31 -25.86
N GLU A 226 21.65 -3.76 -27.06
CA GLU A 226 20.92 -5.01 -27.28
C GLU A 226 21.57 -5.79 -28.44
N SER A 227 21.72 -7.10 -28.26
CA SER A 227 22.34 -8.06 -29.18
C SER A 227 21.40 -9.26 -29.33
N THR A 228 21.32 -9.86 -30.53
CA THR A 228 20.51 -11.07 -30.71
C THR A 228 21.31 -12.32 -30.36
N LEU A 229 20.63 -13.41 -30.00
CA LEU A 229 21.30 -14.70 -29.75
C LEU A 229 22.13 -15.16 -30.97
N ALA A 230 21.69 -14.83 -32.19
CA ALA A 230 22.42 -15.15 -33.41
C ALA A 230 23.75 -14.37 -33.51
N ASP A 231 23.73 -13.08 -33.16
CA ASP A 231 24.93 -12.23 -33.15
C ASP A 231 25.96 -12.74 -32.11
N GLU A 232 25.48 -13.11 -30.90
CA GLU A 232 26.32 -13.70 -29.85
C GLU A 232 26.95 -15.04 -30.29
N LEU A 233 26.18 -15.91 -30.93
CA LEU A 233 26.69 -17.19 -31.45
C LEU A 233 27.73 -17.02 -32.55
N GLU A 234 27.55 -16.04 -33.44
CA GLU A 234 28.52 -15.70 -34.47
C GLU A 234 29.83 -15.17 -33.87
N LEU A 235 29.74 -14.30 -32.87
CA LEU A 235 30.89 -13.78 -32.14
C LEU A 235 31.68 -14.92 -31.45
N VAL A 236 30.98 -15.83 -30.76
CA VAL A 236 31.58 -17.02 -30.11
C VAL A 236 32.26 -17.92 -31.14
N ARG A 237 31.68 -18.12 -32.33
CA ARG A 237 32.29 -18.93 -33.39
C ARG A 237 33.61 -18.35 -33.87
N HIS A 238 33.69 -17.04 -34.09
CA HIS A 238 34.94 -16.38 -34.46
C HIS A 238 35.98 -16.42 -33.33
N TYR A 239 35.53 -16.26 -32.08
CA TYR A 239 36.40 -16.37 -30.91
C TYR A 239 37.02 -17.78 -30.78
N LEU A 240 36.20 -18.83 -30.94
CA LEU A 240 36.66 -20.22 -30.90
C LEU A 240 37.64 -20.55 -32.04
N ALA A 241 37.43 -20.01 -33.24
CA ALA A 241 38.37 -20.19 -34.36
C ALA A 241 39.77 -19.63 -34.03
N ILE A 242 39.84 -18.45 -33.39
CA ILE A 242 41.11 -17.86 -32.95
C ILE A 242 41.75 -18.69 -31.82
N LEU A 243 40.96 -19.18 -30.86
CA LEU A 243 41.44 -20.03 -29.78
C LEU A 243 42.02 -21.35 -30.29
N GLN A 244 41.36 -22.00 -31.26
CA GLN A 244 41.86 -23.23 -31.88
C GLN A 244 43.21 -22.99 -32.57
N MET A 245 43.36 -21.89 -33.30
CA MET A 245 44.64 -21.50 -33.92
C MET A 245 45.75 -21.22 -32.89
N ARG A 246 45.39 -20.73 -31.70
CA ARG A 246 46.34 -20.42 -30.61
C ARG A 246 46.75 -21.66 -29.81
N MET A 247 45.85 -22.60 -29.58
CA MET A 247 46.09 -23.82 -28.79
C MET A 247 46.82 -24.91 -29.59
N GLY A 248 46.78 -24.89 -30.93
CA GLY A 248 47.41 -25.94 -31.74
C GLY A 248 46.80 -27.32 -31.44
N GLU A 249 47.64 -28.35 -31.21
CA GLU A 249 47.19 -29.72 -30.84
C GLU A 249 46.86 -29.92 -29.34
N ARG A 250 46.76 -28.86 -28.54
CA ARG A 250 46.48 -28.98 -27.08
C ARG A 250 44.99 -28.95 -26.71
N LEU A 251 44.11 -29.26 -27.67
CA LEU A 251 42.67 -29.45 -27.46
C LEU A 251 42.32 -30.93 -27.50
#